data_AF-B3QLU2-F1
#
_entry.id   AF-B3QLU2-F1
#
_cell.length_a   1.000
_cell.length_b   1.000
_cell.length_c   1.000
_cell.angle_alpha   90.00
_cell.angle_beta   90.00
_cell.angle_gamma   90.00
#
_symmetry.space_group_name_H-M   'P 1'
#
loop_
_entity.id
_entity.type
_entity.pdbx_description
1 polymer ?
#
loop_
_entity_poly.entity_id
_entity_poly.type
_entity_poly.pdbx_seq_one_letter_code
_entity_poly.pdbx_strand_id
1 'polypeptide(L)'
;MKRNSHLSSAFLWAFFLASFSLFMTSCTTKTQESSKETTEGKEAAPVEEKTAENENPHPLAGSKWRLVEFTSMDDAQGVQRPSDPLLYTMELKADSTVHMRLNCNVANGTWKFEPSADPSNGSFEFGPLATTKALCPPPSMDELVASQAQWVRGYLLNDGKLYLSLMADGGIFTWEPQVEAPYLAKADAAIEQAVLQASPDYKKDVIGNAKATYVYSLVDLNDDGTDEAIVYLMGSIFCGTGGCNMMVFTKGDDGYRLVNDFSLARTPVVISPAMNNGWNDIWKMESGGGEPSNYVRYAFNGKKYTEKERKGTESIPEGVVCLAGDFDFQKGIPLEPID
;
A
#
# COMPACT_ATOMS: atom_id res chain seq x y z
N MET A 1 -22.59 58.96 -13.28
CA MET A 1 -23.99 58.75 -13.72
C MET A 1 -24.39 57.34 -13.30
N LYS A 2 -25.37 57.24 -12.38
CA LYS A 2 -26.22 56.09 -11.93
C LYS A 2 -25.68 54.65 -12.11
N ARG A 3 -25.31 53.92 -11.05
CA ARG A 3 -26.14 53.15 -10.06
C ARG A 3 -27.05 52.07 -10.68
N ASN A 4 -26.82 50.81 -10.28
CA ASN A 4 -27.77 49.79 -9.74
C ASN A 4 -27.18 48.37 -9.95
N SER A 5 -27.32 47.37 -9.08
CA SER A 5 -27.91 47.22 -7.74
C SER A 5 -27.66 45.77 -7.27
N HIS A 6 -27.14 45.58 -6.06
CA HIS A 6 -27.31 44.35 -5.27
C HIS A 6 -28.77 44.20 -4.83
N LEU A 7 -29.29 42.98 -4.74
CA LEU A 7 -30.27 42.60 -3.73
C LEU A 7 -30.32 41.07 -3.50
N SER A 8 -30.15 40.73 -2.24
CA SER A 8 -30.42 39.45 -1.58
C SER A 8 -31.91 39.33 -1.27
N SER A 9 -32.48 38.13 -1.26
CA SER A 9 -33.55 37.77 -0.31
C SER A 9 -33.75 36.26 -0.21
N ALA A 10 -33.64 35.77 1.01
CA ALA A 10 -34.21 34.52 1.51
C ALA A 10 -35.75 34.60 1.60
N PHE A 11 -36.37 33.46 1.98
CA PHE A 11 -37.78 33.13 2.29
C PHE A 11 -38.32 32.03 1.35
N LEU A 12 -39.11 31.02 1.75
CA LEU A 12 -40.00 30.86 2.91
C LEU A 12 -40.28 29.35 3.12
N TRP A 13 -40.49 28.96 4.38
CA TRP A 13 -41.02 27.66 4.84
C TRP A 13 -42.43 27.34 4.30
N ALA A 14 -42.74 26.05 4.10
CA ALA A 14 -44.12 25.58 4.12
C ALA A 14 -44.23 24.19 4.78
N PHE A 15 -45.14 24.15 5.77
CA PHE A 15 -45.56 23.04 6.62
C PHE A 15 -46.25 21.90 5.85
N PHE A 16 -46.08 20.65 6.33
CA PHE A 16 -47.12 19.62 6.22
C PHE A 16 -47.27 18.88 7.55
N LEU A 17 -48.43 19.05 8.18
CA LEU A 17 -48.93 18.23 9.29
C LEU A 17 -49.62 16.99 8.71
N ALA A 18 -49.31 15.81 9.26
CA ALA A 18 -50.25 14.68 9.26
C ALA A 18 -50.13 13.94 10.60
N SER A 19 -51.24 13.97 11.33
CA SER A 19 -51.48 13.37 12.63
C SER A 19 -51.79 11.87 12.47
N PHE A 20 -51.25 11.00 13.32
CA PHE A 20 -51.87 9.70 13.60
C PHE A 20 -51.53 9.19 15.01
N SER A 21 -52.55 8.60 15.64
CA SER A 21 -52.79 8.50 17.07
C SER A 21 -51.91 7.55 17.89
N LEU A 22 -51.77 7.91 19.17
CA LEU A 22 -51.41 7.05 20.30
C LEU A 22 -52.33 5.80 20.40
N PHE A 23 -51.73 4.65 20.67
CA PHE A 23 -52.34 3.61 21.50
C PHE A 23 -51.40 3.31 22.69
N MET A 24 -51.89 3.64 23.88
CA MET A 24 -51.37 3.18 25.16
C MET A 24 -52.05 1.85 25.48
N THR A 25 -51.29 0.81 25.85
CA THR A 25 -51.80 -0.25 26.71
C THR A 25 -50.67 -0.80 27.58
N SER A 26 -50.87 -0.65 28.89
CA SER A 26 -50.03 -1.10 30.00
C SER A 26 -50.52 -2.46 30.53
N CYS A 27 -49.60 -3.25 31.10
CA CYS A 27 -49.71 -4.24 32.19
C CYS A 27 -48.62 -5.31 31.98
N THR A 28 -47.86 -5.85 32.93
CA THR A 28 -47.96 -5.91 34.39
C THR A 28 -46.58 -6.30 34.94
N THR A 29 -46.17 -5.65 36.02
CA THR A 29 -45.05 -6.03 36.89
C THR A 29 -45.41 -7.25 37.74
N LYS A 30 -44.48 -8.20 37.92
CA LYS A 30 -44.50 -9.08 39.10
C LYS A 30 -43.09 -9.18 39.69
N THR A 31 -42.89 -8.40 40.73
CA THR A 31 -41.83 -8.50 41.74
C THR A 31 -42.13 -9.72 42.63
N GLN A 32 -41.12 -10.52 42.94
CA GLN A 32 -41.10 -11.37 44.14
C GLN A 32 -40.00 -10.88 45.08
N GLU A 33 -40.44 -10.52 46.30
CA GLU A 33 -39.65 -10.38 47.53
C GLU A 33 -38.93 -11.71 47.86
N SER A 34 -37.62 -11.68 48.15
CA SER A 34 -37.00 -11.52 49.47
C SER A 34 -37.13 -12.75 50.39
N SER A 35 -36.00 -13.42 50.62
CA SER A 35 -35.69 -14.02 51.92
C SER A 35 -34.21 -13.76 52.22
N LYS A 36 -33.99 -13.10 53.35
CA LYS A 36 -32.72 -12.64 53.90
C LYS A 36 -32.18 -13.76 54.81
N GLU A 37 -30.93 -14.17 54.62
CA GLU A 37 -30.17 -14.80 55.71
C GLU A 37 -28.73 -14.28 55.70
N THR A 38 -28.29 -13.91 56.89
CA THR A 38 -27.06 -13.19 57.20
C THR A 38 -25.96 -14.19 57.51
N THR A 39 -24.77 -14.05 56.91
CA THR A 39 -23.54 -14.46 57.57
C THR A 39 -22.34 -13.68 57.03
N GLU A 40 -21.64 -13.07 57.98
CA GLU A 40 -20.44 -12.27 57.88
C GLU A 40 -19.21 -13.20 57.78
N GLY A 41 -18.27 -12.94 56.86
CA GLY A 41 -17.12 -13.85 56.68
C GLY A 41 -16.17 -13.54 55.51
N LYS A 42 -15.53 -12.37 55.57
CA LYS A 42 -14.17 -12.03 55.13
C LYS A 42 -13.34 -13.13 54.39
N GLU A 43 -13.05 -12.95 53.10
CA GLU A 43 -11.74 -13.27 52.48
C GLU A 43 -11.60 -12.58 51.10
N ALA A 44 -10.40 -12.12 50.78
CA ALA A 44 -10.07 -11.21 49.69
C ALA A 44 -10.12 -11.88 48.31
N ALA A 45 -10.74 -11.21 47.33
CA ALA A 45 -10.55 -11.49 45.91
C ALA A 45 -9.41 -10.61 45.36
N PRO A 46 -8.57 -11.11 44.43
CA PRO A 46 -7.50 -10.32 43.84
C PRO A 46 -8.10 -9.16 43.06
N VAL A 47 -7.52 -7.98 43.25
CA VAL A 47 -7.72 -6.83 42.38
C VAL A 47 -7.16 -7.22 41.01
N GLU A 48 -8.04 -7.54 40.06
CA GLU A 48 -7.71 -7.45 38.65
C GLU A 48 -7.40 -5.97 38.37
N GLU A 49 -6.10 -5.67 38.37
CA GLU A 49 -5.55 -4.44 37.82
C GLU A 49 -5.86 -4.44 36.33
N LYS A 50 -7.03 -3.93 35.99
CA LYS A 50 -7.41 -3.62 34.62
C LYS A 50 -6.58 -2.41 34.20
N THR A 51 -5.38 -2.66 33.69
CA THR A 51 -4.57 -1.67 32.97
C THR A 51 -5.35 -1.24 31.73
N ALA A 52 -6.06 -0.14 31.88
CA ALA A 52 -6.54 0.66 30.76
C ALA A 52 -5.50 1.74 30.50
N GLU A 53 -4.81 1.67 29.37
CA GLU A 53 -4.01 2.71 28.71
C GLU A 53 -3.51 2.07 27.39
N ASN A 54 -3.77 2.52 26.16
CA ASN A 54 -4.21 3.82 25.66
C ASN A 54 -4.79 3.59 24.24
N GLU A 55 -6.10 3.81 24.01
CA GLU A 55 -6.77 3.57 22.71
C GLU A 55 -6.61 4.74 21.72
N ASN A 56 -5.38 5.22 21.56
CA ASN A 56 -4.99 5.95 20.34
C ASN A 56 -3.63 5.40 19.92
N PRO A 57 -3.59 4.33 19.11
CA PRO A 57 -2.33 3.85 18.57
C PRO A 57 -1.72 5.00 17.75
N HIS A 58 -0.50 5.41 18.13
CA HIS A 58 0.25 6.41 17.38
C HIS A 58 0.39 5.97 15.91
N PRO A 59 0.38 6.88 14.91
CA PRO A 59 0.38 6.54 13.48
C PRO A 59 1.53 5.63 13.02
N LEU A 60 2.59 5.51 13.81
CA LEU A 60 3.71 4.59 13.52
C LEU A 60 3.44 3.14 13.99
N ALA A 61 2.59 2.92 14.99
CA ALA A 61 2.32 1.58 15.51
C ALA A 61 1.43 0.79 14.54
N GLY A 62 1.88 -0.40 14.12
CA GLY A 62 1.21 -1.24 13.13
C GLY A 62 1.39 -0.76 11.68
N SER A 63 2.29 0.20 11.44
CA SER A 63 2.51 0.78 10.12
C SER A 63 3.57 0.04 9.32
N LYS A 64 3.48 0.11 7.99
CA LYS A 64 4.44 -0.47 7.05
C LYS A 64 4.97 0.61 6.13
N TRP A 65 6.25 0.52 5.83
CA TRP A 65 7.00 1.53 5.10
C TRP A 65 7.94 0.89 4.09
N ARG A 66 8.26 1.60 3.03
CA ARG A 66 9.36 1.25 2.12
C ARG A 66 10.37 2.38 2.01
N LEU A 67 11.65 2.03 1.86
CA LEU A 67 12.73 2.99 1.78
C LEU A 67 12.74 3.67 0.41
N VAL A 68 12.77 5.01 0.40
CA VAL A 68 12.84 5.81 -0.82
C VAL A 68 14.27 6.28 -1.07
N GLU A 69 14.92 6.80 -0.04
CA GLU A 69 16.27 7.34 -0.15
C GLU A 69 16.97 7.46 1.20
N PHE A 70 18.30 7.53 1.14
CA PHE A 70 19.15 8.01 2.21
C PHE A 70 19.92 9.24 1.72
N THR A 71 19.79 10.34 2.45
CA THR A 71 20.54 11.57 2.19
C THR A 71 21.63 11.72 3.23
N SER A 72 22.89 11.61 2.81
CA SER A 72 24.04 11.85 3.66
C SER A 72 24.34 13.35 3.79
N MET A 73 24.86 13.79 4.93
CA MET A 73 25.41 15.14 5.08
C MET A 73 26.88 15.23 4.65
N ASP A 74 27.49 14.11 4.27
CA ASP A 74 28.76 14.08 3.55
C ASP A 74 28.50 14.28 2.05
N ASP A 75 28.88 15.46 1.54
CA ASP A 75 28.72 15.84 0.12
C ASP A 75 29.36 14.82 -0.84
N ALA A 76 30.37 14.06 -0.40
CA ALA A 76 30.98 13.02 -1.23
C ALA A 76 30.09 11.77 -1.39
N GLN A 77 29.19 11.51 -0.43
CA GLN A 77 28.25 10.38 -0.47
C GLN A 77 26.92 10.76 -1.12
N GLY A 78 26.47 12.00 -0.90
CA GLY A 78 25.24 12.55 -1.50
C GLY A 78 23.98 11.72 -1.20
N VAL A 79 23.11 11.58 -2.21
CA VAL A 79 21.84 10.85 -2.10
C VAL A 79 21.98 9.44 -2.66
N GLN A 80 21.60 8.45 -1.85
CA GLN A 80 21.57 7.04 -2.23
C GLN A 80 20.13 6.54 -2.28
N ARG A 81 19.79 5.73 -3.29
CA ARG A 81 18.43 5.19 -3.49
C ARG A 81 18.47 3.69 -3.75
N PRO A 82 17.49 2.93 -3.24
CA PRO A 82 17.33 1.54 -3.61
C PRO A 82 17.13 1.40 -5.12
N SER A 83 17.77 0.41 -5.73
CA SER A 83 17.49 0.02 -7.12
C SER A 83 16.06 -0.50 -7.28
N ASP A 84 15.52 -1.12 -6.23
CA ASP A 84 14.14 -1.54 -6.11
C ASP A 84 13.64 -1.28 -4.68
N PRO A 85 12.85 -0.22 -4.45
CA PRO A 85 12.28 0.12 -3.15
C PRO A 85 11.44 -0.99 -2.51
N LEU A 86 10.87 -1.91 -3.30
CA LEU A 86 10.07 -3.02 -2.79
C LEU A 86 10.90 -4.05 -2.02
N LEU A 87 12.22 -4.06 -2.24
CA LEU A 87 13.13 -4.95 -1.52
C LEU A 87 13.59 -4.36 -0.17
N TYR A 88 13.17 -3.13 0.16
CA TYR A 88 13.56 -2.42 1.39
C TYR A 88 12.32 -1.98 2.14
N THR A 89 11.77 -2.87 2.96
CA THR A 89 10.54 -2.64 3.72
C THR A 89 10.79 -2.65 5.21
N MET A 90 9.95 -1.93 5.94
CA MET A 90 9.96 -1.85 7.40
C MET A 90 8.53 -1.93 7.92
N GLU A 91 8.27 -2.91 8.76
CA GLU A 91 7.04 -3.04 9.52
C GLU A 91 7.32 -2.66 10.98
N LEU A 92 6.72 -1.56 11.43
CA LEU A 92 6.74 -1.10 12.82
C LEU A 92 5.52 -1.72 13.53
N LYS A 93 5.70 -2.85 14.20
CA LYS A 93 4.60 -3.58 14.82
C LYS A 93 4.12 -2.87 16.09
N ALA A 94 2.84 -3.06 16.40
CA ALA A 94 2.20 -2.42 17.56
C ALA A 94 2.76 -2.90 18.92
N ASP A 95 3.45 -4.05 18.95
CA ASP A 95 4.11 -4.62 20.13
C ASP A 95 5.56 -4.11 20.34
N SER A 96 5.92 -2.98 19.71
CA SER A 96 7.27 -2.39 19.75
C SER A 96 8.36 -3.26 19.13
N THR A 97 8.01 -4.26 18.33
CA THR A 97 8.96 -5.00 17.50
C THR A 97 9.00 -4.44 16.07
N VAL A 98 10.18 -4.53 15.43
CA VAL A 98 10.37 -4.13 14.04
C VAL A 98 10.82 -5.32 13.22
N HIS A 99 10.24 -5.46 12.03
CA HIS A 99 10.68 -6.39 11.00
C HIS A 99 11.09 -5.60 9.76
N MET A 100 12.24 -5.90 9.17
CA MET A 100 12.69 -5.29 7.94
C MET A 100 13.12 -6.33 6.92
N ARG A 101 12.74 -6.12 5.66
CA ARG A 101 13.41 -6.71 4.51
C ARG A 101 14.45 -5.71 4.01
N LEU A 102 15.70 -6.13 3.88
CA LEU A 102 16.84 -5.34 3.42
C LEU A 102 17.47 -6.04 2.21
N ASN A 103 16.92 -5.82 1.04
CA ASN A 103 17.21 -6.57 -0.17
C ASN A 103 16.92 -8.08 -0.03
N CYS A 104 17.98 -8.86 0.07
CA CYS A 104 17.95 -10.30 0.30
C CYS A 104 18.09 -10.66 1.79
N ASN A 105 18.45 -9.70 2.63
CA ASN A 105 18.59 -9.86 4.07
C ASN A 105 17.28 -9.51 4.80
N VAL A 106 17.14 -10.04 6.01
CA VAL A 106 16.05 -9.72 6.93
C VAL A 106 16.64 -9.24 8.24
N ALA A 107 16.07 -8.19 8.82
CA ALA A 107 16.43 -7.67 10.14
C ALA A 107 15.22 -7.71 11.09
N ASN A 108 15.44 -8.09 12.34
CA ASN A 108 14.43 -8.04 13.39
C ASN A 108 14.99 -7.36 14.64
N GLY A 109 14.17 -6.60 15.35
CA GLY A 109 14.57 -5.97 16.61
C GLY A 109 13.42 -5.27 17.30
N THR A 110 13.73 -4.27 18.10
CA THR A 110 12.74 -3.42 18.77
C THR A 110 12.80 -2.00 18.25
N TRP A 111 11.72 -1.25 18.42
CA TRP A 111 11.68 0.18 18.15
C TRP A 111 10.92 0.89 19.25
N LYS A 112 11.24 2.17 19.46
CA LYS A 112 10.50 3.06 20.35
C LYS A 112 10.44 4.45 19.74
N PHE A 113 9.43 5.20 20.11
CA PHE A 113 9.27 6.60 19.72
C PHE A 113 8.64 7.39 20.87
N GLU A 114 8.92 8.68 20.92
CA GLU A 114 8.28 9.61 21.86
C GLU A 114 7.92 10.89 21.11
N PRO A 115 6.62 11.19 20.92
CA PRO A 115 6.19 12.39 20.21
C PRO A 115 6.52 13.67 20.97
N SER A 116 6.84 14.72 20.23
CA SER A 116 6.88 16.08 20.72
C SER A 116 5.47 16.63 20.96
N ALA A 117 5.37 17.92 21.32
CA ALA A 117 4.09 18.63 21.37
C ALA A 117 3.31 18.60 20.04
N ASP A 118 4.03 18.56 18.92
CA ASP A 118 3.49 18.23 17.61
C ASP A 118 3.71 16.73 17.34
N PRO A 119 2.65 15.91 17.21
CA PRO A 119 2.79 14.47 17.03
C PRO A 119 3.44 14.09 15.70
N SER A 120 3.57 15.03 14.76
CA SER A 120 4.30 14.81 13.50
C SER A 120 5.79 14.57 13.72
N ASN A 121 6.37 14.93 14.87
CA ASN A 121 7.80 14.77 15.11
C ASN A 121 8.11 14.35 16.55
N GLY A 122 9.33 13.90 16.78
CA GLY A 122 9.78 13.48 18.11
C GLY A 122 11.04 12.62 18.07
N SER A 123 11.28 11.89 19.16
CA SER A 123 12.38 10.92 19.22
C SER A 123 11.98 9.59 18.60
N PHE A 124 12.92 8.92 17.96
CA PHE A 124 12.75 7.57 17.41
C PHE A 124 14.06 6.81 17.55
N GLU A 125 14.00 5.57 18.03
CA GLU A 125 15.18 4.73 18.19
C GLU A 125 14.88 3.28 17.83
N PHE A 126 15.78 2.66 17.07
CA PHE A 126 15.85 1.21 16.97
C PHE A 126 16.69 0.64 18.12
N GLY A 127 16.24 -0.48 18.69
CA GLY A 127 17.10 -1.35 19.49
C GLY A 127 18.11 -2.11 18.61
N PRO A 128 18.89 -3.04 19.20
CA PRO A 128 19.75 -3.94 18.42
C PRO A 128 18.94 -4.69 17.36
N LEU A 129 19.44 -4.67 16.12
CA LEU A 129 18.86 -5.42 15.01
C LEU A 129 19.63 -6.73 14.81
N ALA A 130 18.93 -7.85 14.86
CA ALA A 130 19.43 -9.14 14.44
C ALA A 130 19.20 -9.30 12.93
N THR A 131 20.29 -9.29 12.15
CA THR A 131 20.26 -9.33 10.68
C THR A 131 20.83 -10.64 10.16
N THR A 132 20.23 -11.19 9.10
CA THR A 132 20.87 -12.25 8.31
C THR A 132 22.13 -11.71 7.61
N LYS A 133 23.03 -12.61 7.19
CA LYS A 133 24.31 -12.25 6.55
C LYS A 133 24.44 -12.85 5.14
N ALA A 134 23.38 -12.74 4.34
CA ALA A 134 23.44 -13.08 2.93
C ALA A 134 24.21 -12.00 2.16
N LEU A 135 24.94 -12.40 1.13
CA LEU A 135 25.61 -11.47 0.22
C LEU A 135 24.60 -11.01 -0.83
N CYS A 136 24.01 -9.82 -0.65
CA CYS A 136 23.01 -9.32 -1.58
C CYS A 136 23.66 -8.85 -2.90
N PRO A 137 23.00 -9.06 -4.07
CA PRO A 137 23.52 -8.62 -5.35
C PRO A 137 23.73 -7.10 -5.37
N PRO A 138 24.92 -6.60 -5.78
CA PRO A 138 25.15 -5.17 -5.92
C PRO A 138 24.41 -4.59 -7.14
N PRO A 139 24.01 -3.30 -7.12
CA PRO A 139 24.12 -2.37 -5.99
C PRO A 139 23.07 -2.67 -4.91
N SER A 140 23.50 -2.62 -3.64
CA SER A 140 22.66 -2.92 -2.47
C SER A 140 22.92 -1.90 -1.35
N MET A 141 21.89 -1.62 -0.56
CA MET A 141 21.89 -0.72 0.60
C MET A 141 21.66 -1.47 1.90
N ASP A 142 21.68 -2.81 1.88
CA ASP A 142 21.39 -3.65 3.06
C ASP A 142 22.35 -3.40 4.22
N GLU A 143 23.67 -3.33 3.93
CA GLU A 143 24.69 -3.02 4.94
C GLU A 143 24.58 -1.57 5.45
N LEU A 144 24.29 -0.62 4.55
CA LEU A 144 24.08 0.78 4.92
C LEU A 144 22.92 0.91 5.91
N VAL A 145 21.75 0.37 5.58
CA VAL A 145 20.56 0.46 6.43
C VAL A 145 20.80 -0.26 7.76
N ALA A 146 21.35 -1.48 7.73
CA ALA A 146 21.58 -2.27 8.94
C ALA A 146 22.60 -1.62 9.90
N SER A 147 23.70 -1.07 9.37
CA SER A 147 24.75 -0.43 10.18
C SER A 147 24.34 0.94 10.73
N GLN A 148 23.49 1.67 10.00
CA GLN A 148 23.07 3.01 10.37
C GLN A 148 21.83 3.04 11.28
N ALA A 149 21.00 1.99 11.28
CA ALA A 149 19.73 1.98 12.02
C ALA A 149 19.87 2.36 13.50
N GLN A 150 20.89 1.85 14.20
CA GLN A 150 21.09 2.14 15.62
C GLN A 150 21.54 3.59 15.92
N TRP A 151 21.79 4.39 14.88
CA TRP A 151 22.14 5.81 14.99
C TRP A 151 20.93 6.74 14.79
N VAL A 152 19.78 6.21 14.38
CA VAL A 152 18.52 6.99 14.28
C VAL A 152 18.11 7.52 15.64
N ARG A 153 17.81 8.82 15.74
CA ARG A 153 17.38 9.49 16.98
C ARG A 153 16.10 10.30 16.87
N GLY A 154 15.67 10.65 15.66
CA GLY A 154 14.49 11.49 15.47
C GLY A 154 13.60 11.01 14.35
N TYR A 155 12.32 11.37 14.41
CA TYR A 155 11.39 11.21 13.31
C TYR A 155 10.68 12.52 12.95
N LEU A 156 10.28 12.62 11.68
CA LEU A 156 9.33 13.61 11.17
C LEU A 156 8.36 12.92 10.21
N LEU A 157 7.08 13.20 10.36
CA LEU A 157 6.00 12.85 9.45
C LEU A 157 5.64 14.10 8.65
N ASN A 158 5.89 14.07 7.34
CA ASN A 158 5.53 15.17 6.45
C ASN A 158 5.09 14.61 5.09
N ASP A 159 3.99 15.14 4.55
CA ASP A 159 3.41 14.70 3.27
C ASP A 159 3.19 13.17 3.18
N GLY A 160 2.79 12.57 4.31
CA GLY A 160 2.57 11.12 4.43
C GLY A 160 3.85 10.28 4.51
N LYS A 161 5.04 10.89 4.40
CA LYS A 161 6.33 10.21 4.52
C LYS A 161 6.87 10.23 5.94
N LEU A 162 7.71 9.25 6.24
CA LEU A 162 8.46 9.13 7.48
C LEU A 162 9.93 9.43 7.22
N TYR A 163 10.45 10.49 7.81
CA TYR A 163 11.86 10.84 7.81
C TYR A 163 12.47 10.39 9.13
N LEU A 164 13.52 9.58 9.08
CA LEU A 164 14.28 9.13 10.24
C LEU A 164 15.68 9.75 10.22
N SER A 165 15.94 10.65 11.15
CA SER A 165 17.20 11.39 11.24
C SER A 165 18.20 10.66 12.12
N LEU A 166 19.44 10.54 11.62
CA LEU A 166 20.57 10.02 12.39
C LEU A 166 21.10 11.10 13.34
N MET A 167 21.74 10.67 14.42
CA MET A 167 22.47 11.58 15.30
C MET A 167 23.66 12.26 14.60
N ALA A 168 24.11 13.37 15.18
CA ALA A 168 25.28 14.13 14.72
C ALA A 168 25.23 14.48 13.23
N ASP A 169 24.01 14.75 12.72
CA ASP A 169 23.76 15.04 11.31
C ASP A 169 24.29 13.95 10.37
N GLY A 170 24.27 12.67 10.79
CA GLY A 170 24.81 11.55 9.99
C GLY A 170 24.02 11.25 8.71
N GLY A 171 22.85 11.86 8.53
CA GLY A 171 21.99 11.71 7.37
C GLY A 171 20.53 11.48 7.74
N ILE A 172 19.69 11.32 6.72
CA ILE A 172 18.24 11.14 6.85
C ILE A 172 17.82 9.97 5.98
N PHE A 173 17.13 8.98 6.56
CA PHE A 173 16.37 8.01 5.78
C PHE A 173 14.97 8.54 5.51
N THR A 174 14.56 8.54 4.24
CA THR A 174 13.20 8.88 3.83
C THR A 174 12.47 7.60 3.49
N TRP A 175 11.38 7.35 4.21
CA TRP A 175 10.48 6.23 4.02
C TRP A 175 9.11 6.75 3.56
N GLU A 176 8.42 5.97 2.75
CA GLU A 176 7.02 6.24 2.39
C GLU A 176 6.14 5.07 2.80
N PRO A 177 4.83 5.30 3.03
CA PRO A 177 3.92 4.25 3.42
C PRO A 177 3.98 3.10 2.41
N GLN A 178 4.15 1.89 2.92
CA GLN A 178 3.96 0.71 2.10
C GLN A 178 2.47 0.57 1.88
N VAL A 179 2.01 1.06 0.74
CA VAL A 179 0.62 0.86 0.33
C VAL A 179 0.45 -0.63 0.03
N GLU A 180 -0.27 -1.34 0.89
CA GLU A 180 -0.84 -2.65 0.53
C GLU A 180 -2.09 -2.34 -0.29
N ALA A 181 -1.99 -2.48 -1.60
CA ALA A 181 -3.16 -2.33 -2.46
C ALA A 181 -3.82 -3.70 -2.66
N PRO A 182 -5.16 -3.74 -2.75
CA PRO A 182 -5.88 -5.00 -2.96
C PRO A 182 -5.47 -5.61 -4.30
N TYR A 183 -4.83 -6.76 -4.22
CA TYR A 183 -4.69 -7.70 -5.31
C TYR A 183 -5.42 -8.98 -4.93
N LEU A 184 -5.96 -9.64 -5.95
CA LEU A 184 -6.61 -10.92 -5.86
C LEU A 184 -5.58 -12.00 -6.20
N ALA A 185 -5.44 -12.95 -5.29
CA ALA A 185 -4.61 -14.15 -5.42
C ALA A 185 -5.46 -15.43 -5.43
N LYS A 186 -6.71 -15.31 -5.91
CA LYS A 186 -7.62 -16.43 -6.15
C LYS A 186 -7.76 -16.66 -7.65
N ALA A 187 -7.55 -17.90 -8.07
CA ALA A 187 -7.65 -18.32 -9.46
C ALA A 187 -8.97 -17.89 -10.11
N ASP A 188 -8.86 -17.36 -11.32
CA ASP A 188 -9.97 -17.01 -12.20
C ASP A 188 -9.69 -17.58 -13.60
N ALA A 189 -10.48 -18.58 -13.99
CA ALA A 189 -10.27 -19.31 -15.23
C ALA A 189 -10.43 -18.44 -16.48
N ALA A 190 -11.27 -17.40 -16.43
CA ALA A 190 -11.47 -16.50 -17.57
C ALA A 190 -10.28 -15.56 -17.75
N ILE A 191 -9.69 -15.08 -16.66
CA ILE A 191 -8.45 -14.30 -16.68
C ILE A 191 -7.29 -15.19 -17.17
N GLU A 192 -7.16 -16.42 -16.66
CA GLU A 192 -6.12 -17.36 -17.09
C GLU A 192 -6.19 -17.62 -18.60
N GLN A 193 -7.37 -17.92 -19.13
CA GLN A 193 -7.54 -18.12 -20.57
C GLN A 193 -7.13 -16.88 -21.38
N ALA A 194 -7.50 -15.68 -20.93
CA ALA A 194 -7.14 -14.45 -21.62
C ALA A 194 -5.64 -14.16 -21.58
N VAL A 195 -4.97 -14.43 -20.44
CA VAL A 195 -3.52 -14.32 -20.30
C VAL A 195 -2.80 -15.29 -21.24
N LEU A 196 -3.24 -16.55 -21.29
CA LEU A 196 -2.64 -17.56 -22.18
C LEU A 196 -2.87 -17.23 -23.66
N GLN A 197 -4.06 -16.72 -24.01
CA GLN A 197 -4.34 -16.25 -25.37
C GLN A 197 -3.47 -15.05 -25.76
N ALA A 198 -3.20 -14.14 -24.82
CA ALA A 198 -2.30 -13.01 -25.01
C ALA A 198 -0.80 -13.40 -24.99
N SER A 199 -0.47 -14.59 -24.50
CA SER A 199 0.91 -15.09 -24.32
C SER A 199 1.15 -16.39 -25.09
N PRO A 200 1.06 -16.40 -26.45
CA PRO A 200 1.11 -17.62 -27.24
C PRO A 200 2.45 -18.37 -27.15
N ASP A 201 3.51 -17.73 -26.66
CA ASP A 201 4.83 -18.33 -26.45
C ASP A 201 4.97 -19.00 -25.06
N TYR A 202 4.00 -18.86 -24.16
CA TYR A 202 3.98 -19.53 -22.87
C TYR A 202 3.52 -21.00 -23.00
N LYS A 203 4.31 -21.78 -23.74
CA LYS A 203 4.08 -23.20 -24.04
C LYS A 203 5.15 -24.10 -23.42
N LYS A 204 4.77 -25.33 -23.04
CA LYS A 204 5.67 -26.29 -22.39
C LYS A 204 6.96 -26.56 -23.17
N ASP A 205 6.86 -26.67 -24.49
CA ASP A 205 7.99 -26.91 -25.40
C ASP A 205 8.92 -25.69 -25.54
N VAL A 206 8.40 -24.47 -25.39
CA VAL A 206 9.15 -23.22 -25.45
C VAL A 206 9.82 -22.89 -24.10
N ILE A 207 9.10 -23.01 -23.00
CA ILE A 207 9.56 -22.52 -21.69
C ILE A 207 10.36 -23.55 -20.89
N GLY A 208 10.32 -24.83 -21.29
CA GLY A 208 10.94 -25.92 -20.55
C GLY A 208 10.40 -26.05 -19.13
N ASN A 209 11.26 -25.82 -18.13
CA ASN A 209 10.91 -25.92 -16.71
C ASN A 209 10.55 -24.57 -16.06
N ALA A 210 10.49 -23.49 -16.83
CA ALA A 210 10.13 -22.19 -16.28
C ALA A 210 8.68 -22.22 -15.76
N LYS A 211 8.46 -21.61 -14.60
CA LYS A 211 7.15 -21.49 -13.99
C LYS A 211 6.73 -20.03 -13.98
N ALA A 212 5.43 -19.81 -14.09
CA ALA A 212 4.84 -18.49 -13.93
C ALA A 212 3.75 -18.52 -12.87
N THR A 213 3.56 -17.38 -12.23
CA THR A 213 2.43 -17.09 -11.35
C THR A 213 1.87 -15.72 -11.71
N TYR A 214 0.64 -15.45 -11.30
CA TYR A 214 0.01 -14.16 -11.55
C TYR A 214 -0.79 -13.67 -10.34
N VAL A 215 -1.02 -12.37 -10.30
CA VAL A 215 -1.98 -11.69 -9.42
C VAL A 215 -2.73 -10.67 -10.24
N TYR A 216 -3.90 -10.22 -9.78
CA TYR A 216 -4.64 -9.19 -10.51
C TYR A 216 -5.39 -8.25 -9.58
N SER A 217 -5.67 -7.03 -10.04
CA SER A 217 -6.64 -6.13 -9.43
C SER A 217 -7.80 -5.93 -10.40
N LEU A 218 -9.00 -5.74 -9.86
CA LEU A 218 -10.19 -5.37 -10.62
C LEU A 218 -10.49 -3.90 -10.34
N VAL A 219 -10.56 -3.10 -11.40
CA VAL A 219 -10.81 -1.67 -11.33
C VAL A 219 -11.56 -1.24 -12.57
N ASP A 220 -12.67 -0.54 -12.40
CA ASP A 220 -13.34 0.17 -13.49
C ASP A 220 -12.43 1.29 -14.01
N LEU A 221 -11.74 1.04 -15.13
CA LEU A 221 -10.80 1.99 -15.74
C LEU A 221 -11.47 2.89 -16.76
N ASN A 222 -12.71 2.61 -17.16
CA ASN A 222 -13.40 3.33 -18.21
C ASN A 222 -14.72 3.98 -17.73
N ASP A 223 -15.06 3.82 -16.45
CA ASP A 223 -16.25 4.31 -15.76
C ASP A 223 -17.56 3.80 -16.39
N ASP A 224 -17.55 2.57 -16.92
CA ASP A 224 -18.71 1.91 -17.51
C ASP A 224 -19.50 1.03 -16.51
N GLY A 225 -19.01 0.91 -15.28
CA GLY A 225 -19.58 0.10 -14.21
C GLY A 225 -19.10 -1.36 -14.21
N THR A 226 -18.21 -1.74 -15.13
CA THR A 226 -17.59 -3.07 -15.20
C THR A 226 -16.10 -2.96 -14.96
N ASP A 227 -15.60 -3.69 -13.96
CA ASP A 227 -14.17 -3.68 -13.67
C ASP A 227 -13.34 -4.28 -14.80
N GLU A 228 -12.24 -3.61 -15.15
CA GLU A 228 -11.13 -4.16 -15.89
C GLU A 228 -10.17 -4.95 -15.02
N ALA A 229 -9.61 -6.02 -15.58
CA ALA A 229 -8.58 -6.81 -14.93
C ALA A 229 -7.19 -6.28 -15.28
N ILE A 230 -6.46 -5.83 -14.27
CA ILE A 230 -5.05 -5.48 -14.35
C ILE A 230 -4.25 -6.65 -13.80
N VAL A 231 -3.62 -7.41 -14.68
CA VAL A 231 -2.93 -8.67 -14.37
C VAL A 231 -1.43 -8.44 -14.36
N TYR A 232 -0.77 -8.81 -13.27
CA TYR A 232 0.69 -8.78 -13.13
C TYR A 232 1.24 -10.19 -13.18
N LEU A 233 2.12 -10.46 -14.16
CA LEU A 233 2.69 -11.78 -14.42
C LEU A 233 4.07 -11.89 -13.80
N MET A 234 4.35 -13.01 -13.14
CA MET A 234 5.61 -13.26 -12.45
C MET A 234 6.21 -14.57 -12.93
N GLY A 235 7.54 -14.61 -13.05
CA GLY A 235 8.27 -15.77 -13.57
C GLY A 235 9.33 -15.34 -14.57
N SER A 236 10.36 -16.16 -14.76
CA SER A 236 11.52 -15.78 -15.58
C SER A 236 11.20 -15.49 -17.05
N ILE A 237 10.08 -16.00 -17.56
CA ILE A 237 9.61 -15.74 -18.93
C ILE A 237 8.89 -14.39 -19.07
N PHE A 238 8.29 -13.89 -17.99
CA PHE A 238 7.52 -12.64 -17.95
C PHE A 238 8.29 -11.49 -17.28
N CYS A 239 9.41 -11.76 -16.63
CA CYS A 239 10.16 -10.78 -15.86
C CYS A 239 11.57 -10.58 -16.41
N GLY A 240 12.01 -9.32 -16.47
CA GLY A 240 13.39 -8.92 -16.71
C GLY A 240 13.91 -8.01 -15.62
N THR A 241 15.08 -7.41 -15.84
CA THR A 241 15.68 -6.45 -14.90
C THR A 241 14.87 -5.15 -14.77
N GLY A 242 14.06 -4.82 -15.79
CA GLY A 242 13.26 -3.60 -15.81
C GLY A 242 11.88 -3.71 -15.18
N GLY A 243 11.47 -4.90 -14.76
CA GLY A 243 10.12 -5.19 -14.26
C GLY A 243 9.55 -6.46 -14.89
N CYS A 244 8.30 -6.73 -14.59
CA CYS A 244 7.56 -7.85 -15.18
C CYS A 244 6.45 -7.39 -16.10
N ASN A 245 5.93 -8.33 -16.88
CA ASN A 245 4.83 -8.11 -17.79
C ASN A 245 3.54 -7.79 -17.02
N MET A 246 2.82 -6.75 -17.44
CA MET A 246 1.51 -6.39 -16.89
C MET A 246 0.52 -6.21 -18.03
N MET A 247 -0.63 -6.87 -17.94
CA MET A 247 -1.68 -6.84 -18.96
C MET A 247 -2.94 -6.20 -18.40
N VAL A 248 -3.63 -5.42 -19.23
CA VAL A 248 -4.94 -4.84 -18.92
C VAL A 248 -5.96 -5.50 -19.84
N PHE A 249 -7.01 -6.05 -19.25
CA PHE A 249 -8.11 -6.68 -19.96
C PHE A 249 -9.44 -6.03 -19.61
N THR A 250 -10.33 -5.94 -20.60
CA THR A 250 -11.72 -5.55 -20.41
C THR A 250 -12.65 -6.72 -20.63
N LYS A 251 -13.73 -6.76 -19.87
CA LYS A 251 -14.69 -7.85 -19.92
C LYS A 251 -15.71 -7.58 -21.03
N GLY A 252 -15.83 -8.50 -21.97
CA GLY A 252 -16.88 -8.52 -22.98
C GLY A 252 -17.78 -9.74 -22.85
N ASP A 253 -18.73 -9.87 -23.78
CA ASP A 253 -19.69 -10.98 -23.81
C ASP A 253 -19.01 -12.34 -23.97
N ASP A 254 -17.91 -12.39 -24.73
CA ASP A 254 -17.12 -13.60 -25.01
C ASP A 254 -15.93 -13.79 -24.06
N GLY A 255 -15.91 -13.07 -22.92
CA GLY A 255 -14.83 -13.11 -21.94
C GLY A 255 -13.90 -11.89 -21.99
N TYR A 256 -12.68 -12.04 -21.48
CA TYR A 256 -11.73 -10.93 -21.37
C TYR A 256 -11.01 -10.67 -22.70
N ARG A 257 -10.97 -9.40 -23.10
CA ARG A 257 -10.23 -8.91 -24.27
C ARG A 257 -9.06 -8.05 -23.83
N LEU A 258 -7.88 -8.30 -24.41
CA LEU A 258 -6.69 -7.50 -24.14
C LEU A 258 -6.89 -6.03 -24.59
N VAL A 259 -6.68 -5.11 -23.65
CA VAL A 259 -6.65 -3.66 -23.88
C VAL A 259 -5.21 -3.19 -24.09
N ASN A 260 -4.29 -3.66 -23.24
CA ASN A 260 -2.88 -3.30 -23.36
C ASN A 260 -1.97 -4.36 -22.74
N ASP A 261 -0.80 -4.53 -23.33
CA ASP A 261 0.31 -5.33 -22.81
C ASP A 261 1.50 -4.40 -22.51
N PHE A 262 1.87 -4.32 -21.24
CA PHE A 262 3.04 -3.59 -20.77
C PHE A 262 4.18 -4.57 -20.54
N SER A 263 5.19 -4.52 -21.41
CA SER A 263 6.36 -5.40 -21.34
C SER A 263 7.18 -5.25 -20.05
N LEU A 264 7.17 -4.05 -19.47
CA LEU A 264 7.89 -3.71 -18.25
C LEU A 264 6.97 -2.92 -17.33
N ALA A 265 6.65 -3.49 -16.18
CA ALA A 265 5.94 -2.84 -15.11
C ALA A 265 6.58 -3.20 -13.78
N ARG A 266 6.70 -2.19 -12.91
CA ARG A 266 6.97 -2.36 -11.49
C ARG A 266 5.84 -1.75 -10.70
N THR A 267 5.64 -2.32 -9.52
CA THR A 267 4.58 -1.94 -8.59
C THR A 267 5.11 -0.85 -7.65
N PRO A 268 4.28 0.05 -7.12
CA PRO A 268 2.82 0.07 -7.24
C PRO A 268 2.34 0.53 -8.62
N VAL A 269 1.16 0.07 -9.01
CA VAL A 269 0.38 0.65 -10.11
C VAL A 269 -0.59 1.66 -9.49
N VAL A 270 -0.78 2.81 -10.11
CA VAL A 270 -1.73 3.83 -9.61
C VAL A 270 -2.66 4.24 -10.73
N ILE A 271 -3.97 4.12 -10.47
CA ILE A 271 -5.02 4.53 -11.39
C ILE A 271 -5.33 5.99 -11.12
N SER A 272 -4.91 6.83 -12.06
CA SER A 272 -5.06 8.28 -11.99
C SER A 272 -6.52 8.69 -12.09
N PRO A 273 -6.97 9.73 -11.40
CA PRO A 273 -8.28 10.33 -11.64
C PRO A 273 -8.37 11.02 -13.01
N ALA A 274 -7.24 11.32 -13.66
CA ALA A 274 -7.23 11.86 -15.02
C ALA A 274 -7.61 10.79 -16.04
N MET A 275 -8.47 11.15 -17.00
CA MET A 275 -8.91 10.27 -18.08
C MET A 275 -8.48 10.80 -19.45
N ASN A 276 -8.17 9.88 -20.37
CA ASN A 276 -7.92 10.16 -21.77
C ASN A 276 -8.65 9.15 -22.66
N ASN A 277 -9.40 9.64 -23.65
CA ASN A 277 -10.18 8.80 -24.57
C ASN A 277 -11.12 7.81 -23.85
N GLY A 278 -11.70 8.22 -22.71
CA GLY A 278 -12.65 7.42 -21.94
C GLY A 278 -12.01 6.39 -21.00
N TRP A 279 -10.71 6.50 -20.72
CA TRP A 279 -10.00 5.58 -19.82
C TRP A 279 -9.12 6.34 -18.83
N ASN A 280 -9.10 5.94 -17.57
CA ASN A 280 -8.20 6.45 -16.54
C ASN A 280 -6.74 6.23 -16.96
N ASP A 281 -5.90 7.24 -16.74
CA ASP A 281 -4.46 7.10 -16.94
C ASP A 281 -3.87 6.13 -15.91
N ILE A 282 -2.86 5.37 -16.33
CA ILE A 282 -2.17 4.40 -15.47
C ILE A 282 -0.77 4.91 -15.19
N TRP A 283 -0.42 5.02 -13.92
CA TRP A 283 0.94 5.16 -13.46
C TRP A 283 1.50 3.81 -13.06
N LYS A 284 2.74 3.55 -13.43
CA LYS A 284 3.50 2.39 -12.94
C LYS A 284 4.95 2.80 -12.74
N MET A 285 5.68 2.07 -11.92
CA MET A 285 7.11 2.27 -11.82
C MET A 285 7.82 1.59 -12.99
N GLU A 286 8.90 2.22 -13.45
CA GLU A 286 9.89 1.61 -14.32
C GLU A 286 11.28 1.88 -13.74
N SER A 287 12.17 0.90 -13.85
CA SER A 287 13.59 1.04 -13.54
C SER A 287 14.40 0.08 -14.41
N GLY A 288 15.73 0.09 -14.33
CA GLY A 288 16.60 -0.85 -15.05
C GLY A 288 17.63 -0.15 -15.95
N GLY A 289 18.65 -0.90 -16.37
CA GLY A 289 19.72 -0.37 -17.23
C GLY A 289 20.70 0.61 -16.56
N GLY A 290 20.62 0.79 -15.23
CA GLY A 290 21.42 1.75 -14.49
C GLY A 290 20.73 3.11 -14.27
N GLU A 291 19.50 3.27 -14.76
CA GLU A 291 18.70 4.48 -14.56
C GLU A 291 17.94 4.46 -13.23
N PRO A 292 17.74 5.62 -12.57
CA PRO A 292 16.88 5.74 -11.41
C PRO A 292 15.44 5.28 -11.70
N SER A 293 14.79 4.73 -10.69
CA SER A 293 13.36 4.41 -10.76
C SER A 293 12.54 5.68 -11.02
N ASN A 294 11.51 5.58 -11.85
CA ASN A 294 10.58 6.67 -12.15
C ASN A 294 9.14 6.15 -12.15
N TYR A 295 8.20 7.02 -11.77
CA TYR A 295 6.80 6.85 -12.12
C TYR A 295 6.58 7.27 -13.57
N VAL A 296 5.95 6.41 -14.36
CA VAL A 296 5.67 6.65 -15.77
C VAL A 296 4.16 6.63 -15.98
N ARG A 297 3.60 7.74 -16.48
CA ARG A 297 2.18 7.85 -16.81
C ARG A 297 1.94 7.36 -18.21
N TYR A 298 0.92 6.53 -18.34
CA TYR A 298 0.37 6.08 -19.59
C TYR A 298 -1.06 6.56 -19.74
N ALA A 299 -1.35 7.17 -20.89
CA ALA A 299 -2.70 7.57 -21.25
C ALA A 299 -3.19 6.76 -22.43
N PHE A 300 -4.47 6.40 -22.40
CA PHE A 300 -5.11 5.69 -23.49
C PHE A 300 -5.29 6.61 -24.69
N ASN A 301 -4.89 6.16 -25.88
CA ASN A 301 -4.95 6.96 -27.12
C ASN A 301 -6.15 6.61 -28.02
N GLY A 302 -7.13 5.87 -27.48
CA GLY A 302 -8.27 5.32 -28.23
C GLY A 302 -8.01 3.92 -28.82
N LYS A 303 -6.78 3.39 -28.71
CA LYS A 303 -6.43 2.02 -29.11
C LYS A 303 -5.68 1.26 -28.03
N LYS A 304 -4.70 1.93 -27.40
CA LYS A 304 -3.83 1.35 -26.37
C LYS A 304 -3.29 2.43 -25.44
N TYR A 305 -2.68 2.00 -24.35
CA TYR A 305 -1.97 2.91 -23.45
C TYR A 305 -0.63 3.32 -24.05
N THR A 306 -0.31 4.61 -23.96
CA THR A 306 0.94 5.19 -24.47
C THR A 306 1.56 6.10 -23.44
N GLU A 307 2.89 6.06 -23.31
CA GLU A 307 3.63 6.90 -22.37
C GLU A 307 3.37 8.39 -22.65
N LYS A 308 3.21 9.16 -21.56
CA LYS A 308 2.99 10.61 -21.61
C LYS A 308 4.02 11.40 -20.83
N GLU A 309 4.34 10.96 -19.62
CA GLU A 309 5.26 11.68 -18.75
C GLU A 309 5.98 10.73 -17.79
N ARG A 310 7.18 11.15 -17.36
CA ARG A 310 7.96 10.53 -16.31
C ARG A 310 8.14 11.52 -15.18
N LYS A 311 8.03 11.05 -13.94
CA LYS A 311 8.31 11.79 -12.71
C LYS A 311 9.19 10.94 -11.80
N GLY A 312 10.02 11.60 -10.99
CA GLY A 312 10.82 10.91 -9.99
C GLY A 312 9.96 10.23 -8.93
N THR A 313 10.62 9.54 -8.01
CA THR A 313 9.98 8.79 -6.92
C THR A 313 9.80 9.63 -5.65
N GLU A 314 9.86 10.96 -5.76
CA GLU A 314 9.71 11.86 -4.62
C GLU A 314 8.28 11.85 -4.06
N SER A 315 7.29 11.40 -4.80
CA SER A 315 5.93 11.17 -4.28
C SER A 315 5.21 10.12 -5.13
N ILE A 316 4.34 9.33 -4.50
CA ILE A 316 3.42 8.45 -5.22
C ILE A 316 2.44 9.35 -5.99
N PRO A 317 2.19 9.10 -7.30
CA PRO A 317 1.17 9.82 -8.04
C PRO A 317 -0.21 9.73 -7.38
N GLU A 318 -1.01 10.79 -7.53
CA GLU A 318 -2.39 10.78 -7.05
C GLU A 318 -3.23 9.72 -7.78
N GLY A 319 -4.00 8.95 -7.02
CA GLY A 319 -4.95 7.99 -7.57
C GLY A 319 -5.18 6.77 -6.69
N VAL A 320 -5.93 5.81 -7.22
CA VAL A 320 -6.19 4.53 -6.55
C VAL A 320 -4.99 3.63 -6.79
N VAL A 321 -4.26 3.34 -5.72
CA VAL A 321 -3.15 2.38 -5.79
C VAL A 321 -3.73 0.98 -5.97
N CYS A 322 -3.26 0.28 -7.00
CA CYS A 322 -3.58 -1.10 -7.33
C CYS A 322 -2.28 -1.88 -7.44
N LEU A 323 -2.33 -3.21 -7.25
CA LEU A 323 -1.13 -4.04 -7.33
C LEU A 323 0.06 -3.44 -6.57
N ALA A 324 -0.02 -3.35 -5.24
CA ALA A 324 1.03 -2.77 -4.43
C ALA A 324 1.41 -3.74 -3.31
N GLY A 325 2.70 -4.02 -3.24
CA GLY A 325 3.25 -5.04 -2.38
C GLY A 325 4.50 -5.67 -2.98
N ASP A 326 5.15 -6.46 -2.14
CA ASP A 326 6.28 -7.31 -2.49
C ASP A 326 5.71 -8.61 -3.08
N PHE A 327 5.56 -8.61 -4.40
CA PHE A 327 5.08 -9.77 -5.13
C PHE A 327 6.20 -10.79 -5.24
N ASP A 328 6.35 -11.60 -4.19
CA ASP A 328 7.13 -12.82 -4.30
C ASP A 328 6.35 -13.85 -5.15
N PHE A 329 7.11 -14.69 -5.85
CA PHE A 329 6.55 -15.75 -6.70
C PHE A 329 5.59 -16.69 -5.94
N GLN A 330 5.71 -16.78 -4.61
CA GLN A 330 4.98 -17.75 -3.78
C GLN A 330 3.55 -17.31 -3.44
N LYS A 331 3.27 -16.01 -3.48
CA LYS A 331 1.93 -15.45 -3.22
C LYS A 331 1.03 -15.38 -4.46
N GLY A 332 1.58 -15.62 -5.64
CA GLY A 332 0.82 -15.62 -6.90
C GLY A 332 0.09 -16.92 -7.17
N ILE A 333 -0.95 -16.84 -7.99
CA ILE A 333 -1.69 -17.99 -8.51
C ILE A 333 -0.82 -18.68 -9.57
N PRO A 334 -0.56 -20.00 -9.50
CA PRO A 334 0.14 -20.72 -10.56
C PRO A 334 -0.54 -20.54 -11.92
N LEU A 335 0.24 -20.18 -12.94
CA LEU A 335 -0.23 -20.14 -14.33
C LEU A 335 0.33 -21.38 -15.03
N GLU A 336 -0.56 -22.29 -15.43
CA GLU A 336 -0.15 -23.48 -16.17
C GLU A 336 0.10 -23.14 -17.64
N PRO A 337 1.23 -23.59 -18.23
CA PRO A 337 1.55 -23.31 -19.62
C PRO A 337 0.66 -24.09 -20.59
N ILE A 338 0.53 -23.53 -21.79
CA ILE A 338 -0.13 -24.19 -22.92
C ILE A 338 0.65 -25.48 -23.26
N ASP A 339 -0.09 -26.54 -23.59
CA ASP A 339 0.48 -27.84 -23.99
C ASP A 339 1.36 -27.76 -25.24
#